data_AF-A0A934BQ03-F1
#
_entry.id   AF-A0A934BQ03-F1
#
_cell.length_a   1.000
_cell.length_b   1.000
_cell.length_c   1.000
_cell.angle_alpha   90.00
_cell.angle_beta   90.00
_cell.angle_gamma   90.00
#
_symmetry.space_group_name_H-M   'P 1'
#
loop_
_entity.id
_entity.type
_entity.pdbx_description
1 polymer ?
#
loop_
_entity_poly.entity_id
_entity_poly.type
_entity_poly.pdbx_seq_one_letter_code
_entity_poly.pdbx_strand_id
1 'polypeptide(L)' 'KINGIEAIGKILSEHKKVPLIINTAYSSYKDNFMSWSADAYIIKSSDLKELKDKIKELLG' A
#
# COMPACT_ATOMS: atom_id res chain seq x y z
N LYS A 1 -0.91 -17.13 -10.45
CA LYS A 1 0.07 -16.15 -9.90
C LYS A 1 -0.75 -14.96 -9.43
N ILE A 2 -0.70 -14.59 -8.15
CA ILE A 2 -1.55 -13.53 -7.57
C ILE A 2 -0.91 -12.16 -7.86
N ASN A 3 -1.69 -11.18 -8.31
CA ASN A 3 -1.22 -9.81 -8.55
C ASN A 3 -1.39 -8.91 -7.30
N GLY A 4 -0.86 -7.70 -7.34
CA GLY A 4 -0.89 -6.79 -6.18
C GLY A 4 -2.30 -6.43 -5.70
N ILE A 5 -3.27 -6.26 -6.61
CA ILE A 5 -4.66 -5.93 -6.26
C ILE A 5 -5.36 -7.11 -5.59
N GLU A 6 -5.16 -8.32 -6.13
CA GLU A 6 -5.69 -9.55 -5.53
C GLU A 6 -5.07 -9.82 -4.14
N ALA A 7 -3.78 -9.49 -3.97
CA ALA A 7 -3.09 -9.62 -2.69
C ALA A 7 -3.70 -8.69 -1.61
N ILE A 8 -4.06 -7.46 -1.98
CA ILE A 8 -4.74 -6.52 -1.06
C ILE A 8 -6.02 -7.14 -0.52
N GLY A 9 -6.88 -7.66 -1.40
CA GLY A 9 -8.13 -8.31 -1.00
C GLY A 9 -7.90 -9.48 -0.04
N LYS A 10 -6.91 -10.33 -0.33
CA LYS A 10 -6.57 -11.46 0.53
C LYS A 10 -6.05 -11.01 1.89
N ILE A 11 -5.11 -10.07 1.94
CA ILE A 11 -4.55 -9.55 3.20
C ILE A 11 -5.65 -8.96 4.07
N LEU A 12 -6.54 -8.14 3.51
CA LEU A 12 -7.63 -7.53 4.26
C LEU A 12 -8.67 -8.54 4.74
N SER A 13 -8.87 -9.65 4.01
CA SER A 13 -9.75 -10.73 4.46
C SER A 13 -9.20 -11.52 5.65
N GLU A 14 -7.88 -11.72 5.71
CA GLU A 14 -7.19 -12.52 6.74
C GLU A 14 -6.74 -11.67 7.94
N HIS A 15 -6.35 -10.42 7.71
CA HIS A 15 -5.69 -9.55 8.67
C HIS A 15 -6.25 -8.11 8.64
N LYS A 16 -7.48 -7.94 9.11
CA LYS A 16 -8.21 -6.65 9.08
C LYS A 16 -7.53 -5.45 9.77
N LYS A 17 -6.50 -5.68 10.59
CA LYS A 17 -5.82 -4.64 11.39
C LYS A 17 -4.36 -4.41 10.97
N VAL A 18 -3.85 -5.14 9.97
CA VAL A 18 -2.46 -4.94 9.55
C VAL A 18 -2.38 -3.65 8.72
N PRO A 19 -1.48 -2.71 9.06
CA PRO A 19 -1.28 -1.54 8.23
C PRO A 19 -0.75 -1.94 6.85
N LEU A 20 -1.28 -1.33 5.80
CA LEU A 20 -1.03 -1.68 4.41
C LEU A 20 -0.57 -0.43 3.63
N ILE A 21 0.63 -0.51 3.05
CA ILE A 21 1.16 0.50 2.15
C ILE A 21 1.30 -0.09 0.74
N ILE A 22 0.70 0.58 -0.25
CA ILE A 22 0.95 0.30 -1.67
C ILE A 22 2.15 1.14 -2.11
N ASN A 23 3.24 0.49 -2.51
CA ASN A 23 4.44 1.16 -3.02
C ASN A 23 4.69 0.76 -4.49
N THR A 24 4.43 1.68 -5.42
CA THR A 24 4.38 1.38 -6.86
C THR A 24 5.02 2.46 -7.72
N ALA A 25 5.53 2.10 -8.90
CA ALA A 25 6.10 3.06 -9.85
C ALA A 25 5.04 3.80 -10.68
N TYR A 26 3.76 3.44 -10.54
CA TYR A 26 2.68 3.93 -11.38
C TYR A 26 1.68 4.74 -10.55
N SER A 27 1.38 5.97 -10.94
CA SER A 27 0.37 6.79 -10.28
C SER A 27 -1.06 6.41 -10.64
N SER A 28 -1.27 5.78 -11.79
CA SER A 28 -2.57 5.44 -12.36
C SER A 28 -3.37 4.38 -11.59
N TYR A 29 -2.76 3.61 -10.67
CA TYR A 29 -3.53 2.68 -9.84
C TYR A 29 -4.26 3.37 -8.69
N LYS A 30 -4.05 4.68 -8.45
CA LYS A 30 -4.86 5.46 -7.49
C LYS A 30 -6.34 5.52 -7.87
N ASP A 31 -6.66 5.37 -9.16
CA ASP A 31 -8.04 5.35 -9.65
C ASP A 31 -8.70 3.97 -9.48
N ASN A 32 -7.94 2.94 -9.09
CA ASN A 32 -8.49 1.64 -8.76
C ASN A 32 -9.06 1.68 -7.33
N PHE A 33 -10.36 1.43 -7.20
CA PHE A 33 -11.07 1.42 -5.91
C PHE A 33 -10.38 0.55 -4.84
N MET A 34 -9.77 -0.57 -5.24
CA MET A 34 -9.04 -1.46 -4.31
C MET A 34 -7.77 -0.83 -3.73
N SER A 35 -7.24 0.24 -4.32
CA SER A 35 -6.10 0.97 -3.77
C SER A 35 -6.47 1.86 -2.60
N TRP A 36 -7.75 2.24 -2.48
CA TRP A 36 -8.25 3.11 -1.40
C TRP A 36 -8.35 2.40 -0.06
N SER A 37 -8.35 1.06 -0.06
CA SER A 37 -8.36 0.27 1.17
C SER A 37 -6.99 0.17 1.85
N ALA A 38 -5.93 0.71 1.24
CA ALA A 38 -4.62 0.79 1.86
C ALA A 38 -4.48 2.08 2.68
N ASP A 39 -3.77 2.01 3.81
CA ASP A 39 -3.51 3.16 4.68
C ASP A 39 -2.62 4.21 4.01
N ALA A 40 -1.80 3.79 3.04
CA ALA A 40 -1.03 4.71 2.21
C ALA A 40 -0.78 4.18 0.80
N TYR A 41 -0.67 5.13 -0.14
CA TYR A 41 -0.25 4.89 -1.51
C TYR A 41 0.95 5.78 -1.84
N ILE A 42 2.11 5.18 -2.06
CA ILE A 42 3.38 5.88 -2.26
C ILE A 42 3.94 5.54 -3.64
N ILE A 43 4.41 6.56 -4.34
CA ILE A 43 5.13 6.40 -5.61
C ILE A 43 6.57 6.03 -5.31
N LYS A 44 7.07 4.98 -5.96
CA LYS A 44 8.47 4.57 -5.84
C LYS A 44 9.37 5.73 -6.25
N SER A 45 10.31 6.01 -5.36
CA SER A 45 11.37 6.99 -5.54
C SER A 45 12.70 6.36 -5.16
N SER A 46 13.79 6.90 -5.69
CA SER A 46 15.15 6.60 -5.19
C SER A 46 15.35 7.12 -3.77
N ASP A 47 14.65 8.19 -3.40
CA ASP A 47 14.57 8.66 -2.02
C ASP A 47 13.51 7.85 -1.25
N LEU A 48 13.97 7.10 -0.24
CA LEU A 48 13.12 6.24 0.59
C LEU A 48 12.52 6.96 1.81
N LYS A 49 12.79 8.27 1.98
CA LYS A 49 12.34 9.02 3.16
C LYS A 49 10.83 8.93 3.36
N GLU A 50 10.04 9.19 2.32
CA GLU A 50 8.56 9.15 2.39
C GLU A 50 8.05 7.78 2.86
N LEU A 51 8.57 6.70 2.27
CA LEU A 51 8.19 5.33 2.63
C LEU A 51 8.55 5.01 4.08
N LYS A 52 9.77 5.34 4.51
CA LYS A 52 10.24 5.05 5.87
C LYS A 52 9.47 5.84 6.92
N ASP A 53 9.18 7.11 6.64
CA ASP A 53 8.42 7.96 7.55
C ASP A 53 6.99 7.44 7.70
N LYS A 54 6.35 7.02 6.60
CA LYS A 54 5.01 6.42 6.66
C LYS A 54 4.99 5.08 7.41
N ILE A 55 6.01 4.24 7.26
CA ILE A 55 6.13 3.00 8.04
C ILE A 55 6.19 3.30 9.54
N LYS A 56 6.99 4.29 9.96
CA LYS A 56 7.07 4.68 11.37
C LYS A 56 5.74 5.20 11.89
N GLU A 57 5.08 6.08 11.12
CA GLU A 57 3.77 6.63 11.46
C GLU A 57 2.71 5.54 11.70
N LEU A 58 2.68 4.51 10.85
CA LEU A 58 1.68 3.44 10.95
C LEU A 58 1.96 2.41 12.06
N LEU A 59 3.20 2.33 12.54
CA LEU A 59 3.59 1.38 13.60
C LEU A 59 3.55 1.99 15.00
N GLY A 60 3.48 3.32 15.12
CA GLY A 60 3.56 4.04 16.40
C GLY A 60 4.99 4.29 16.83
#